data_AF-A0A481RLC5-F1
#
_entry.id   AF-A0A481RLC5-F1
#
_cell.length_a   1.000
_cell.length_b   1.000
_cell.length_c   1.000
_cell.angle_alpha   90.00
_cell.angle_beta   90.00
_cell.angle_gamma   90.00
#
_symmetry.space_group_name_H-M   'P 1'
#
loop_
_entity.id
_entity.type
_entity.pdbx_description
1 polymer ?
#
loop_
_entity_poly.entity_id
_entity_poly.type
_entity_poly.pdbx_seq_one_letter_code
_entity_poly.pdbx_strand_id
1 'polypeptide(L)' 'MAVDVLTTMKELLGEVQEDVDNPDASYKLRTARQLLSVLEQRNEDLSMAVSEAVSDDELLDRLRELDYIQPAVDDFAG' A
#
# COMPACT_ATOMS: atom_id res chain seq x y z
N MET A 1 -3.59 2.81 -5.16
CA MET A 1 -2.48 2.48 -6.08
C MET A 1 -1.53 1.41 -5.55
N ALA A 2 -0.91 1.53 -4.36
CA ALA A 2 0.00 0.49 -3.86
C ALA A 2 -0.70 -0.85 -3.52
N VAL A 3 -1.94 -0.81 -3.02
CA VAL A 3 -2.78 -2.00 -2.77
C VAL A 3 -3.05 -2.76 -4.07
N ASP A 4 -3.46 -2.05 -5.13
CA ASP A 4 -3.67 -2.64 -6.47
C ASP A 4 -2.45 -3.42 -6.96
N VAL A 5 -1.24 -2.86 -6.83
CA VAL A 5 -0.02 -3.51 -7.32
C VAL A 5 0.26 -4.82 -6.57
N LEU A 6 0.04 -4.86 -5.25
CA LEU A 6 0.25 -6.06 -4.44
C LEU A 6 -0.79 -7.14 -4.78
N THR A 7 -2.04 -6.75 -5.01
CA THR A 7 -3.11 -7.67 -5.45
C THR A 7 -2.76 -8.28 -6.81
N THR A 8 -2.38 -7.46 -7.80
CA THR A 8 -1.97 -7.96 -9.12
C THR A 8 -0.76 -8.89 -9.04
N MET A 9 0.25 -8.58 -8.21
CA MET A 9 1.38 -9.49 -8.03
C MET A 9 0.97 -10.85 -7.45
N LYS A 10 0.01 -10.88 -6.51
CA LYS A 10 -0.48 -12.14 -5.93
C LYS A 10 -1.27 -12.99 -6.94
N GLU A 11 -2.03 -12.34 -7.81
CA GLU A 11 -2.79 -13.01 -8.88
C GLU A 11 -1.82 -13.66 -9.88
N LEU A 12 -0.87 -12.88 -10.42
CA LEU A 12 0.15 -13.40 -11.35
C LEU A 12 0.95 -14.56 -10.77
N LEU A 13 1.37 -14.45 -9.50
CA LEU A 13 2.08 -15.54 -8.82
C LEU A 13 1.17 -16.75 -8.55
N GLY A 14 -0.13 -16.53 -8.38
CA GLY A 14 -1.13 -17.59 -8.21
C GLY A 14 -1.31 -18.39 -9.49
N GLU A 15 -1.51 -17.71 -10.62
CA GLU A 15 -1.64 -18.32 -11.94
C GLU A 15 -0.41 -19.17 -12.27
N VAL A 16 0.80 -18.62 -12.11
CA VAL A 16 2.05 -19.35 -12.39
C VAL A 16 2.25 -20.54 -11.44
N GLN A 17 1.74 -20.48 -10.21
CA GLN A 17 1.87 -21.57 -9.25
C GLN A 17 1.04 -22.80 -9.64
N GLU A 18 -0.10 -22.61 -10.31
CA GLU A 18 -0.96 -23.71 -10.80
C GLU A 18 -0.32 -24.47 -11.97
N ASP A 19 0.50 -23.78 -12.76
CA ASP A 19 1.15 -24.33 -13.96
C ASP A 19 2.55 -24.93 -13.69
N VAL A 20 3.01 -24.93 -12.43
CA VAL A 20 4.36 -25.37 -12.06
C VAL A 20 4.35 -26.74 -11.38
N ASP A 21 4.91 -27.74 -12.06
CA ASP A 21 5.08 -29.11 -11.54
C ASP A 21 6.27 -29.26 -10.58
N ASN A 22 7.21 -28.32 -10.59
CA ASN A 22 8.39 -28.39 -9.72
C ASN A 22 8.00 -28.02 -8.27
N PRO A 23 8.11 -28.94 -7.30
CA PRO A 23 7.68 -28.71 -5.92
C PRO A 23 8.46 -27.59 -5.21
N ASP A 24 9.74 -27.41 -5.52
CA ASP A 24 10.55 -26.32 -4.95
C ASP A 24 10.11 -24.95 -5.50
N ALA A 25 9.80 -24.88 -6.80
CA ALA A 25 9.29 -23.67 -7.42
C ALA A 25 7.88 -23.33 -6.90
N SER A 26 6.99 -24.32 -6.76
CA SER A 26 5.66 -24.14 -6.16
C SER A 26 5.74 -23.65 -4.71
N TYR A 27 6.67 -24.21 -3.92
CA TYR A 27 6.93 -23.74 -2.55
C TYR A 27 7.38 -22.27 -2.52
N LYS A 28 8.36 -21.90 -3.36
CA LYS A 28 8.87 -20.52 -3.44
C LYS A 28 7.78 -19.52 -3.85
N LEU A 29 6.94 -19.88 -4.83
CA LEU A 29 5.80 -19.05 -5.26
C LEU A 29 4.79 -18.86 -4.12
N ARG A 30 4.47 -19.94 -3.39
CA ARG A 30 3.62 -19.86 -2.21
C ARG A 30 4.21 -18.94 -1.14
N THR A 31 5.49 -19.07 -0.84
CA THR A 31 6.18 -18.20 0.14
C THR A 31 6.20 -16.74 -0.32
N ALA A 32 6.44 -16.47 -1.61
CA ALA A 32 6.38 -15.12 -2.15
C ALA A 32 4.99 -14.48 -1.96
N ARG A 33 3.91 -15.24 -2.24
CA ARG A 33 2.53 -14.79 -2.02
C ARG A 33 2.26 -14.49 -0.53
N GLN A 34 2.78 -15.31 0.39
CA GLN A 34 2.66 -15.07 1.82
C GLN A 34 3.36 -13.77 2.26
N LEU A 35 4.57 -13.52 1.77
CA LEU A 35 5.30 -12.28 2.06
C LEU A 35 4.58 -11.04 1.52
N LEU A 36 3.96 -11.14 0.33
CA LEU A 36 3.14 -10.07 -0.21
C LEU A 36 1.91 -9.78 0.67
N SER A 37 1.29 -10.80 1.27
CA SER A 37 0.19 -10.57 2.23
C SER A 37 0.64 -9.84 3.49
N VAL A 38 1.84 -10.14 4.01
CA VAL A 38 2.40 -9.40 5.15
C VAL A 38 2.64 -7.94 4.80
N LEU A 39 3.14 -7.66 3.58
CA LEU A 39 3.35 -6.29 3.11
C LEU A 39 2.04 -5.53 2.91
N GLU A 40 1.00 -6.19 2.39
CA GLU A 40 -0.32 -5.59 2.23
C GLU A 40 -0.91 -5.18 3.58
N GLN A 41 -0.91 -6.09 4.56
CA GLN A 41 -1.39 -5.78 5.92
C GLN A 41 -0.63 -4.60 6.53
N ARG A 42 0.71 -4.61 6.43
CA ARG A 42 1.54 -3.53 6.97
C ARG A 42 1.23 -2.19 6.30
N ASN A 43 0.98 -2.18 5.00
CA ASN A 43 0.62 -0.95 4.29
C ASN A 43 -0.77 -0.45 4.70
N GLU A 44 -1.73 -1.34 4.92
CA GLU A 44 -3.05 -1.00 5.43
C GLU A 44 -2.96 -0.42 6.86
N ASP A 45 -2.21 -1.08 7.75
CA ASP A 45 -1.96 -0.61 9.12
C ASP A 45 -1.30 0.77 9.12
N LEU A 46 -0.29 1.00 8.27
CA LEU A 46 0.36 2.30 8.11
C LEU A 46 -0.60 3.35 7.56
N SER A 47 -1.43 3.00 6.57
CA SER A 47 -2.43 3.91 6.02
C SER A 47 -3.45 4.30 7.08
N MET A 48 -3.85 3.36 7.94
CA MET A 48 -4.77 3.62 9.05
C MET A 48 -4.11 4.51 10.10
N ALA A 49 -2.89 4.20 10.53
CA ALA A 49 -2.13 5.02 11.47
C ALA A 49 -1.89 6.45 10.94
N VAL A 50 -1.59 6.61 9.65
CA VAL A 50 -1.48 7.92 9.01
C VAL A 50 -2.84 8.62 8.98
N SER A 51 -3.92 7.93 8.62
CA SER A 51 -5.27 8.51 8.63
C SER A 51 -5.68 8.99 10.04
N GLU A 52 -5.37 8.22 11.07
CA GLU A 52 -5.62 8.59 12.48
C GLU A 52 -4.78 9.80 12.89
N ALA A 53 -3.49 9.83 12.52
CA ALA A 53 -2.60 10.93 12.82
C ALA A 53 -2.96 12.22 12.05
N VAL A 54 -3.42 12.11 10.80
CA VAL A 54 -3.88 13.24 9.98
C VAL A 54 -5.24 13.79 10.46
N SER A 55 -6.00 13.00 11.22
CA SER A 55 -7.20 13.49 11.92
C SER A 55 -6.87 14.35 13.15
N ASP A 56 -5.59 14.49 13.48
CA ASP A 56 -5.09 15.38 14.52
C ASP A 56 -4.76 16.73 13.85
N ASP A 57 -5.63 17.73 14.02
CA ASP A 57 -5.49 19.07 13.43
C ASP A 57 -4.12 19.70 13.74
N GLU A 58 -3.50 19.34 14.88
CA GLU A 58 -2.15 19.79 15.26
C GLU A 58 -1.05 19.22 14.32
N LEU A 59 -1.21 17.98 13.84
CA LEU A 59 -0.27 17.39 12.88
C LEU A 59 -0.42 18.00 11.49
N LEU A 60 -1.66 18.25 11.05
CA LEU A 60 -1.95 18.94 9.79
C LEU A 60 -1.33 20.34 9.77
N ASP A 61 -1.43 21.08 10.88
CA ASP A 61 -0.83 22.40 10.99
C ASP A 61 0.71 22.33 10.97
N ARG A 62 1.33 21.33 11.63
CA ARG A 62 2.80 21.11 11.53
C ARG A 62 3.24 20.72 10.12
N LEU A 63 2.47 19.90 9.40
CA LEU A 63 2.81 19.51 8.03
C LEU A 63 2.65 20.66 7.04
N ARG A 64 1.70 21.59 7.29
CA ARG A 64 1.59 22.87 6.56
C ARG A 64 2.78 23.79 6.85
N GLU A 65 3.18 23.92 8.12
CA GLU A 65 4.36 24.73 8.49
C GLU A 65 5.66 24.21 7.86
N LEU A 66 5.75 22.89 7.66
CA LEU A 66 6.89 22.23 7.04
C LEU A 66 6.78 22.10 5.51
N ASP A 67 5.75 22.68 4.90
CA ASP A 67 5.51 22.70 3.43
C ASP A 67 5.33 21.32 2.78
N TYR A 68 5.10 20.26 3.57
CA TYR A 68 4.85 18.90 3.08
C TYR A 68 3.46 18.74 2.47
N ILE A 69 2.52 19.62 2.80
CA ILE A 69 1.18 19.68 2.22
C ILE A 69 0.85 21.14 1.88
N GLN A 70 0.40 21.38 0.66
CA GLN A 70 -0.10 22.69 0.25
C GLN A 70 -1.58 22.78 0.60
N PRO A 71 -2.09 23.94 1.08
CA PRO A 71 -3.52 24.15 1.12
C PRO A 71 -4.09 23.98 -0.28
N ALA A 72 -5.25 23.33 -0.39
CA ALA A 72 -5.99 23.31 -1.65
C ALA A 72 -6.19 24.78 -2.05
N VAL A 73 -5.51 25.20 -3.12
CA VAL A 73 -5.78 26.49 -3.73
C VAL A 73 -7.18 26.34 -4.31
N ASP A 74 -8.17 26.90 -3.62
CA ASP A 74 -9.47 27.19 -4.22
C ASP A 74 -9.23 28.24 -5.31
N ASP A 75 -8.76 27.77 -6.46
CA ASP A 75 -8.75 28.53 -7.68
C ASP A 75 -10.20 28.67 -8.17
N PHE A 76 -10.49 29.83 -8.74
CA PHE A 76 -11.77 30.30 -9.27
C PHE A 76 -12.72 31.05 -8.31
N ALA A 77 -12.24 32.19 -7.83
CA ALA A 77 -13.02 33.43 -7.96
C ALA A 77 -12.36 34.34 -9.02
N GLY A 78 -12.91 34.31 -10.24
CA GLY A 78 -12.51 35.14 -11.37
C GLY A 78 -13.49 35.01 -12.52
#